data_AF-A0A7Y4RN05-F1
#
_entry.id   AF-A0A7Y4RN05-F1
#
_cell.length_a   1.000
_cell.length_b   1.000
_cell.length_c   1.000
_cell.angle_alpha   90.00
_cell.angle_beta   90.00
_cell.angle_gamma   90.00
#
_symmetry.space_group_name_H-M   'P 1'
#
loop_
_entity.id
_entity.type
_entity.pdbx_description
1 polymer ?
#
loop_
_entity_poly.entity_id
_entity_poly.type
_entity_poly.pdbx_seq_one_letter_code
_entity_poly.pdbx_strand_id
1 'polypeptide(L)'
;MTTLLETLLAFVGTMLVFALAAQSVQEVLKTMFVIKGRTMLRAVEGLVREATKANRQWTIDADAIIGQVLRRVGALGQFGLRPGKIRLDALPAAQLEDLIAKVEPADIPGLPGNREDAREILKAIAKQARDWYPIAVQPVEKRYRRRMRVLSLLASALVVVPFNLDAIRIYALAQSSPEFRADALALVGRLDSAYVAAEPARPAADSIQPDSARADSAQVTAVDTTTTADSTRQGRTLSKEDLQQIRKVYSEDLLGRFRVENLREGRWWLGILLSIVLVSLGAPFWHDLLESLFGFKKRLAATAASATSTAVDAARREG
;
A
#
# COMPACT_ATOMS: atom_id res chain seq x y z
N MET A 1 16.39 -27.45 16.87
CA MET A 1 15.76 -26.93 15.63
C MET A 1 14.49 -26.12 15.92
N THR A 2 13.64 -26.55 16.85
CA THR A 2 12.44 -25.79 17.29
C THR A 2 12.75 -24.37 17.75
N THR A 3 13.85 -24.20 18.49
CA THR A 3 14.31 -22.89 19.00
C THR A 3 14.64 -21.87 17.90
N LEU A 4 15.25 -22.29 16.79
CA LEU A 4 15.59 -21.39 15.67
C LEU A 4 14.33 -20.95 14.94
N LEU A 5 13.39 -21.86 14.71
CA LEU A 5 12.13 -21.54 14.05
C LEU A 5 11.27 -20.58 14.90
N GLU A 6 11.21 -20.79 16.21
CA GLU A 6 10.53 -19.87 17.13
C GLU A 6 11.21 -18.49 17.17
N THR A 7 12.53 -18.46 17.13
CA THR A 7 13.31 -17.20 17.04
C THR A 7 12.97 -16.44 15.76
N LEU A 8 12.95 -17.13 14.61
CA LEU A 8 12.57 -16.54 13.33
C LEU A 8 11.11 -16.04 13.34
N LEU A 9 10.17 -16.84 13.84
CA LEU A 9 8.78 -16.43 13.94
C LEU A 9 8.59 -15.20 14.83
N ALA A 10 9.28 -15.14 15.98
CA ALA A 10 9.23 -13.98 16.88
C ALA A 10 9.81 -12.71 16.23
N PHE A 11 10.94 -12.84 15.52
CA PHE A 11 11.56 -11.75 14.78
C PHE A 11 10.65 -11.24 13.66
N VAL A 12 10.17 -12.15 12.80
CA VAL A 12 9.27 -11.83 11.68
C VAL A 12 7.96 -11.22 12.18
N GLY A 13 7.39 -11.79 13.24
CA GLY A 13 6.19 -11.26 13.88
C GLY A 13 6.35 -9.83 14.38
N THR A 14 7.50 -9.54 14.98
CA THR A 14 7.83 -8.18 15.43
C THR A 14 7.98 -7.22 14.26
N MET A 15 8.67 -7.64 13.17
CA MET A 15 8.78 -6.82 11.96
C MET A 15 7.41 -6.54 11.32
N LEU A 16 6.49 -7.52 11.33
CA LEU A 16 5.13 -7.35 10.84
C LEU A 16 4.39 -6.23 11.60
N VAL A 17 4.46 -6.23 12.94
CA VAL A 17 3.80 -5.21 13.79
C VAL A 17 4.27 -3.81 13.41
N PHE A 18 5.58 -3.62 13.25
CA PHE A 18 6.13 -2.31 12.88
C PHE A 18 5.85 -1.93 11.43
N ALA A 19 5.76 -2.91 10.52
CA ALA A 19 5.32 -2.67 9.16
C ALA A 19 3.86 -2.19 9.10
N LEU A 20 2.97 -2.75 9.93
CA LEU A 20 1.58 -2.27 10.08
C LEU A 20 1.53 -0.85 10.65
N ALA A 21 2.36 -0.54 11.65
CA ALA A 21 2.47 0.82 12.19
C ALA A 21 2.96 1.82 11.12
N ALA A 22 3.98 1.45 10.33
CA ALA A 22 4.48 2.28 9.23
C ALA A 22 3.43 2.48 8.13
N GLN A 23 2.63 1.46 7.83
CA GLN A 23 1.51 1.57 6.89
C GLN A 23 0.44 2.55 7.41
N SER A 24 0.07 2.49 8.69
CA SER A 24 -0.86 3.44 9.31
C SER A 24 -0.35 4.87 9.18
N VAL A 25 0.95 5.11 9.44
CA VAL A 25 1.58 6.43 9.22
C VAL A 25 1.50 6.83 7.74
N GLN A 26 1.78 5.92 6.82
CA GLN A 26 1.72 6.18 5.39
C GLN A 26 0.30 6.56 4.92
N GLU A 27 -0.74 5.95 5.49
CA GLU A 27 -2.14 6.32 5.20
C GLU A 27 -2.49 7.73 5.68
N VAL A 28 -2.02 8.12 6.87
CA VAL A 28 -2.13 9.50 7.35
C VAL A 28 -1.40 10.46 6.43
N LEU A 29 -0.17 10.14 6.01
CA LEU A 29 0.59 10.97 5.07
C LEU A 29 -0.13 11.09 3.70
N LYS A 30 -0.63 9.98 3.15
CA LYS A 30 -1.42 10.00 1.89
C LYS A 30 -2.62 10.93 2.01
N THR A 31 -3.32 10.85 3.13
CA THR A 31 -4.49 11.68 3.46
C THR A 31 -4.13 13.16 3.56
N MET A 32 -3.04 13.48 4.26
CA MET A 32 -2.60 14.86 4.44
C MET A 32 -2.13 15.51 3.14
N PHE A 33 -1.52 14.74 2.24
CA PHE A 33 -0.78 15.34 1.14
C PHE A 33 -1.62 15.71 -0.08
N VAL A 34 -2.75 15.07 -0.42
CA VAL A 34 -3.59 15.41 -1.61
C VAL A 34 -2.75 15.72 -2.89
N ILE A 35 -1.53 15.16 -2.99
CA ILE A 35 -0.55 15.55 -4.02
C ILE A 35 -0.98 15.02 -5.39
N LYS A 36 -1.60 13.84 -5.41
CA LYS A 36 -2.06 13.16 -6.64
C LYS A 36 -3.11 14.02 -7.37
N GLY A 37 -4.13 14.50 -6.65
CA GLY A 37 -5.24 15.25 -7.24
C GLY A 37 -4.80 16.51 -7.98
N ARG A 38 -3.86 17.29 -7.43
CA ARG A 38 -3.36 18.52 -8.09
C ARG A 38 -2.57 18.25 -9.37
N THR A 39 -1.76 17.18 -9.37
CA THR A 39 -0.94 16.86 -10.54
C THR A 39 -1.81 16.26 -11.64
N MET A 40 -2.80 15.44 -11.25
CA MET A 40 -3.81 14.91 -12.15
C MET A 40 -4.64 16.02 -12.78
N LEU A 41 -5.10 16.98 -11.98
CA LEU A 41 -5.84 18.14 -12.46
C LEU A 41 -5.09 18.88 -13.56
N ARG A 42 -3.81 19.22 -13.33
CA ARG A 42 -2.97 19.89 -14.32
C ARG A 42 -2.79 19.08 -15.61
N ALA A 43 -2.73 17.75 -15.50
CA ALA A 43 -2.64 16.89 -16.68
C ALA A 43 -3.95 16.88 -17.48
N VAL A 44 -5.10 16.84 -16.81
CA VAL A 44 -6.42 16.92 -17.46
C VAL A 44 -6.64 18.31 -18.06
N GLU A 45 -6.28 19.39 -17.34
CA GLU A 45 -6.31 20.77 -17.85
C GLU A 45 -5.48 20.92 -19.12
N GLY A 46 -4.22 20.46 -19.10
CA GLY A 46 -3.36 20.47 -20.27
C GLY A 46 -3.94 19.66 -21.43
N LEU A 47 -4.51 18.50 -21.13
CA LEU A 47 -5.11 17.62 -22.13
C LEU A 47 -6.34 18.22 -22.80
N VAL A 48 -7.27 18.82 -22.05
CA VAL A 48 -8.45 19.48 -22.63
C VAL A 48 -8.02 20.70 -23.43
N ARG A 49 -7.05 21.48 -22.95
CA ARG A 49 -6.50 22.62 -23.68
C ARG A 49 -5.88 22.19 -25.02
N GLU A 50 -5.09 21.12 -25.04
CA GLU A 50 -4.51 20.61 -26.28
C GLU A 50 -5.58 20.00 -27.19
N ALA A 51 -6.60 19.32 -26.65
CA ALA A 51 -7.71 18.76 -27.44
C ALA A 51 -8.53 19.85 -28.13
N THR A 52 -8.78 20.98 -27.45
CA THR A 52 -9.45 22.15 -28.04
C THR A 52 -8.63 22.76 -29.18
N LYS A 53 -7.31 22.91 -29.00
CA LYS A 53 -6.40 23.41 -30.06
C LYS A 53 -6.36 22.48 -31.26
N ALA A 54 -6.30 21.16 -31.04
CA ALA A 54 -6.24 20.16 -32.10
C ALA A 54 -7.45 20.20 -33.04
N ASN A 55 -8.63 20.55 -32.49
CA ASN A 55 -9.86 20.73 -33.27
C ASN A 55 -9.95 22.10 -33.98
N ARG A 56 -8.85 22.88 -34.01
CA ARG A 56 -8.77 24.24 -34.59
C ARG A 56 -9.71 25.26 -33.94
N GLN A 57 -10.16 25.00 -32.72
CA GLN A 57 -11.13 25.84 -32.00
C GLN A 57 -10.44 26.78 -31.00
N TRP A 58 -9.58 27.68 -31.50
CA TRP A 58 -8.77 28.57 -30.66
C TRP A 58 -9.59 29.59 -29.84
N THR A 59 -10.84 29.81 -30.21
CA THR A 59 -11.76 30.73 -29.54
C THR A 59 -12.45 30.11 -28.33
N ILE A 60 -12.47 28.78 -28.22
CA ILE A 60 -13.15 28.07 -27.13
C ILE A 60 -12.31 28.16 -25.86
N ASP A 61 -12.95 28.63 -24.79
CA ASP A 61 -12.33 28.66 -23.46
C ASP A 61 -12.26 27.25 -22.86
N ALA A 62 -11.08 26.61 -22.98
CA ALA A 62 -10.81 25.30 -22.40
C ALA A 62 -10.89 25.31 -20.87
N ASP A 63 -10.58 26.43 -20.22
CA ASP A 63 -10.63 26.55 -18.77
C ASP A 63 -12.08 26.58 -18.28
N ALA A 64 -13.01 27.15 -19.06
CA ALA A 64 -14.45 27.06 -18.81
C ALA A 64 -14.97 25.61 -18.90
N ILE A 65 -14.50 24.83 -19.89
CA ILE A 65 -14.86 23.40 -20.02
C ILE A 65 -14.40 22.64 -18.77
N ILE A 66 -13.14 22.82 -18.36
CA ILE A 66 -12.61 22.19 -17.15
C ILE A 66 -13.39 22.64 -15.90
N GLY A 67 -13.71 23.92 -15.79
CA GLY A 67 -14.50 24.46 -14.68
C GLY A 67 -15.86 23.73 -14.54
N GLN A 68 -16.56 23.50 -15.65
CA GLN A 68 -17.82 22.76 -15.67
C GLN A 68 -17.65 21.28 -15.35
N VAL A 69 -16.62 20.63 -15.89
CA VAL A 69 -16.27 19.24 -15.55
C VAL A 69 -16.02 19.12 -14.05
N LEU A 70 -15.24 20.02 -13.45
CA LEU A 70 -14.94 20.00 -12.01
C LEU A 70 -16.18 20.23 -11.14
N ARG A 71 -17.08 21.14 -11.53
CA ARG A 71 -18.36 21.32 -10.82
C ARG A 71 -19.19 20.04 -10.80
N ARG A 72 -19.26 19.33 -11.94
CA ARG A 72 -20.01 18.07 -12.07
C ARG A 72 -19.36 16.93 -11.30
N VAL A 73 -18.03 16.80 -11.36
CA VAL A 73 -17.30 15.83 -10.54
C VAL A 73 -17.52 16.11 -9.04
N GLY A 74 -17.55 17.38 -8.64
CA GLY A 74 -17.95 17.78 -7.29
C GLY A 74 -19.37 17.33 -6.95
N ALA A 75 -20.34 17.59 -7.84
CA ALA A 75 -21.74 17.19 -7.63
C ALA A 75 -21.93 15.66 -7.49
N LEU A 76 -21.06 14.85 -8.07
CA LEU A 76 -21.03 13.39 -7.88
C LEU A 76 -20.49 12.95 -6.51
N GLY A 77 -20.21 13.87 -5.60
CA GLY A 77 -19.73 13.57 -4.25
C GLY A 77 -18.25 13.18 -4.20
N GLN A 78 -17.47 13.42 -5.25
CA GLN A 78 -16.02 13.14 -5.28
C GLN A 78 -15.21 14.23 -4.55
N PHE A 79 -15.69 14.66 -3.39
CA PHE A 79 -14.96 15.56 -2.51
C PHE A 79 -13.92 14.78 -1.70
N GLY A 80 -12.73 15.35 -1.60
CA GLY A 80 -11.71 14.91 -0.67
C GLY A 80 -12.05 15.34 0.77
N LEU A 81 -11.24 14.86 1.72
CA LEU A 81 -11.41 15.14 3.15
C LEU A 81 -11.31 16.64 3.51
N ARG A 82 -10.76 17.47 2.62
CA ARG A 82 -10.75 18.93 2.77
C ARG A 82 -11.81 19.55 1.86
N PRO A 83 -12.68 20.43 2.37
CA PRO A 83 -13.69 21.11 1.55
C PRO A 83 -13.02 21.81 0.36
N GLY A 84 -13.59 21.62 -0.84
CA GLY A 84 -13.09 22.21 -2.09
C GLY A 84 -11.91 21.49 -2.75
N LYS A 85 -11.50 20.30 -2.29
CA LYS A 85 -10.51 19.47 -3.02
C LYS A 85 -11.21 18.30 -3.71
N ILE A 86 -11.24 18.30 -5.04
CA ILE A 86 -11.85 17.25 -5.85
C ILE A 86 -10.88 16.07 -6.01
N ARG A 87 -11.39 14.85 -5.86
CA ARG A 87 -10.66 13.59 -6.08
C ARG A 87 -10.70 13.18 -7.55
N LEU A 88 -9.74 13.69 -8.33
CA LEU A 88 -9.57 13.33 -9.75
C LEU A 88 -8.78 12.03 -9.95
N ASP A 89 -8.29 11.43 -8.87
CA ASP A 89 -7.45 10.23 -8.90
C ASP A 89 -8.18 8.97 -9.40
N ALA A 90 -9.51 9.01 -9.46
CA ALA A 90 -10.38 7.92 -9.86
C ALA A 90 -11.14 8.20 -11.15
N LEU A 91 -10.88 9.30 -11.87
CA LEU A 91 -11.63 9.64 -13.08
C LEU A 91 -11.18 8.76 -14.27
N PRO A 92 -11.99 7.83 -14.79
CA PRO A 92 -11.62 7.05 -15.96
C PRO A 92 -11.71 7.88 -17.24
N ALA A 93 -10.97 7.50 -18.28
CA ALA A 93 -10.98 8.21 -19.57
C ALA A 93 -12.40 8.33 -20.17
N ALA A 94 -13.20 7.26 -20.07
CA ALA A 94 -14.58 7.25 -20.53
C ALA A 94 -15.50 8.20 -19.72
N GLN A 95 -15.25 8.35 -18.42
CA GLN A 95 -16.02 9.30 -17.60
C GLN A 95 -15.60 10.74 -17.92
N LEU A 96 -14.32 11.00 -18.19
CA LEU A 96 -13.88 12.32 -18.65
C LEU A 96 -14.56 12.69 -19.98
N GLU A 97 -14.62 11.76 -20.93
CA GLU A 97 -15.34 11.94 -22.20
C GLU A 97 -16.81 12.30 -21.94
N ASP A 98 -17.51 11.48 -21.14
CA ASP A 98 -18.93 11.70 -20.81
C ASP A 98 -19.16 13.05 -20.13
N LEU A 99 -18.28 13.45 -19.21
CA LEU A 99 -18.37 14.72 -18.51
C LEU A 99 -18.19 15.91 -19.46
N ILE A 100 -17.21 15.85 -20.38
CA ILE A 100 -16.98 16.90 -21.37
C ILE A 100 -18.17 16.95 -22.37
N ALA A 101 -18.62 15.79 -22.86
CA ALA A 101 -19.70 15.70 -23.83
C ALA A 101 -21.05 16.22 -23.30
N LYS A 102 -21.26 16.16 -21.98
CA LYS A 102 -22.49 16.64 -21.33
C LYS A 102 -22.43 18.11 -20.90
N VAL A 103 -21.30 18.83 -21.06
CA VAL A 103 -21.18 20.25 -20.72
C VAL A 103 -22.23 21.06 -21.47
N GLU A 104 -22.87 22.03 -20.80
CA GLU A 104 -23.86 22.90 -21.45
C GLU A 104 -23.16 23.91 -22.36
N PRO A 105 -23.49 23.96 -23.67
CA PRO A 105 -22.82 24.88 -24.59
C PRO A 105 -22.92 26.36 -24.22
N ALA A 106 -24.03 26.76 -23.57
CA ALA A 106 -24.26 28.14 -23.16
C ALA A 106 -23.26 28.65 -22.11
N ASP A 107 -22.63 27.73 -21.38
CA ASP A 107 -21.68 28.05 -20.31
C ASP A 107 -20.24 28.22 -20.82
N ILE A 108 -19.97 27.94 -22.10
CA ILE A 108 -18.62 27.90 -22.65
C ILE A 108 -18.42 29.05 -23.65
N PRO A 109 -17.65 30.08 -23.27
CA PRO A 109 -17.30 31.17 -24.17
C PRO A 109 -16.61 30.66 -25.43
N GLY A 110 -17.02 31.21 -26.58
CA GLY A 110 -16.42 30.92 -27.88
C GLY A 110 -17.00 29.72 -28.64
N LEU A 111 -17.98 29.01 -28.08
CA LEU A 111 -18.78 28.04 -28.84
C LEU A 111 -19.77 28.74 -29.79
N PRO A 112 -20.12 28.11 -30.93
CA PRO A 112 -21.15 28.64 -31.82
C PRO A 112 -22.51 28.74 -31.11
N GLY A 113 -23.30 29.74 -31.46
CA GLY A 113 -24.63 29.95 -30.88
C GLY A 113 -25.63 28.83 -31.20
N ASN A 114 -25.38 28.06 -32.28
CA ASN A 114 -26.15 26.87 -32.59
C ASN A 114 -25.79 25.73 -31.62
N ARG A 115 -26.81 25.25 -30.89
CA ARG A 115 -26.66 24.19 -29.88
C ARG A 115 -26.22 22.85 -30.46
N GLU A 116 -26.58 22.54 -31.70
CA GLU A 116 -26.22 21.26 -32.33
C GLU A 116 -24.73 21.25 -32.69
N ASP A 117 -24.26 22.27 -33.40
CA ASP A 117 -22.86 22.45 -33.77
C ASP A 117 -21.95 22.47 -32.53
N ALA A 118 -22.36 23.20 -31.48
CA ALA A 118 -21.60 23.27 -30.24
C ALA A 118 -21.49 21.91 -29.53
N ARG A 119 -22.55 21.09 -29.56
CA ARG A 119 -22.52 19.72 -29.01
C ARG A 119 -21.62 18.80 -29.83
N GLU A 120 -21.61 18.94 -31.16
CA GLU A 120 -20.72 18.17 -32.01
C GLU A 120 -19.24 18.49 -31.73
N ILE A 121 -18.91 19.77 -31.58
CA ILE A 121 -17.56 20.21 -31.20
C ILE A 121 -17.16 19.66 -29.83
N LEU A 122 -18.04 19.74 -28.82
CA LEU A 122 -17.77 19.19 -27.48
C LEU A 122 -17.55 17.67 -27.53
N LYS A 123 -18.31 16.93 -28.34
CA LYS A 123 -18.09 15.48 -28.56
C LYS A 123 -16.73 15.20 -29.20
N ALA A 124 -16.32 16.00 -30.18
CA ALA A 124 -15.01 15.85 -30.83
C ALA A 124 -13.87 16.11 -29.84
N ILE A 125 -13.98 17.16 -29.02
CA ILE A 125 -13.02 17.46 -27.94
C ILE A 125 -13.00 16.33 -26.90
N ALA A 126 -14.16 15.84 -26.49
CA ALA A 126 -14.30 14.75 -25.51
C ALA A 126 -13.63 13.46 -25.99
N LYS A 127 -13.85 13.08 -27.26
CA LYS A 127 -13.22 11.91 -27.87
C LYS A 127 -11.70 12.06 -27.93
N GLN A 128 -11.22 13.21 -28.40
CA GLN A 128 -9.78 13.49 -28.46
C GLN A 128 -9.13 13.47 -27.07
N ALA A 129 -9.80 14.05 -26.08
CA ALA A 129 -9.39 14.03 -24.69
C ALA A 129 -9.27 12.60 -24.15
N ARG A 130 -10.22 11.71 -24.47
CA ARG A 130 -10.15 10.29 -24.12
C ARG A 130 -8.95 9.59 -24.75
N ASP A 131 -8.71 9.80 -26.03
CA ASP A 131 -7.62 9.14 -26.76
C ASP A 131 -6.24 9.56 -26.23
N TRP A 132 -6.10 10.80 -25.79
CA TRP A 132 -4.86 11.33 -25.22
C TRP A 132 -4.71 11.11 -23.72
N TYR A 133 -5.76 10.66 -23.04
CA TYR A 133 -5.78 10.48 -21.60
C TYR A 133 -4.66 9.57 -21.09
N PRO A 134 -4.42 8.37 -21.67
CA PRO A 134 -3.34 7.50 -21.21
C PRO A 134 -1.96 8.17 -21.32
N ILE A 135 -1.75 8.96 -22.38
CA ILE A 135 -0.48 9.65 -22.66
C ILE A 135 -0.22 10.73 -21.62
N ALA A 136 -1.24 11.53 -21.28
CA ALA A 136 -1.11 12.61 -20.30
C ALA A 136 -0.97 12.08 -18.86
N VAL A 137 -1.66 10.98 -18.53
CA VAL A 137 -1.75 10.46 -17.16
C VAL A 137 -0.57 9.56 -16.79
N GLN A 138 -0.05 8.74 -17.71
CA GLN A 138 1.06 7.83 -17.42
C GLN A 138 2.29 8.50 -16.76
N PRO A 139 2.78 9.67 -17.22
CA PRO A 139 3.89 10.37 -16.55
C PRO A 139 3.55 10.80 -15.13
N VAL A 140 2.31 11.22 -14.88
CA VAL A 140 1.83 11.60 -13.54
C VAL A 140 1.85 10.40 -12.61
N GLU A 141 1.34 9.25 -13.07
CA GLU A 141 1.34 8.01 -12.31
C GLU A 141 2.75 7.52 -12.00
N LYS A 142 3.67 7.55 -12.97
CA LYS A 142 5.08 7.17 -12.76
C LYS A 142 5.74 8.04 -11.69
N ARG A 143 5.57 9.37 -11.78
CA ARG A 143 6.10 10.31 -10.76
C ARG A 143 5.45 10.09 -9.39
N TYR A 144 4.15 9.84 -9.36
CA TYR A 144 3.42 9.54 -8.13
C TYR A 144 3.94 8.25 -7.49
N ARG A 145 4.05 7.14 -8.23
CA ARG A 145 4.60 5.87 -7.72
C ARG A 145 6.02 6.05 -7.17
N ARG A 146 6.90 6.78 -7.86
CA ARG A 146 8.26 7.08 -7.37
C ARG A 146 8.24 7.84 -6.05
N ARG A 147 7.40 8.89 -5.94
CA ARG A 147 7.24 9.64 -4.68
C ARG A 147 6.65 8.78 -3.58
N MET A 148 5.70 7.91 -3.88
CA MET A 148 5.10 7.00 -2.91
C MET A 148 6.12 6.01 -2.33
N ARG A 149 7.09 5.53 -3.12
CA ARG A 149 8.20 4.70 -2.62
C ARG A 149 9.11 5.45 -1.66
N VAL A 150 9.39 6.73 -1.94
CA VAL A 150 10.17 7.57 -1.02
C VAL A 150 9.38 7.86 0.26
N LEU A 151 8.08 8.15 0.14
CA LEU A 151 7.22 8.40 1.29
C LEU A 151 7.03 7.14 2.16
N SER A 152 6.97 5.93 1.59
CA SER A 152 6.92 4.70 2.38
C SER A 152 8.21 4.50 3.16
N LEU A 153 9.38 4.72 2.54
CA LEU A 153 10.67 4.66 3.24
C LEU A 153 10.75 5.69 4.38
N LEU A 154 10.28 6.92 4.15
CA LEU A 154 10.22 7.95 5.18
C LEU A 154 9.23 7.61 6.31
N ALA A 155 8.08 6.99 5.99
CA ALA A 155 7.13 6.52 6.99
C ALA A 155 7.74 5.42 7.86
N SER A 156 8.47 4.48 7.26
CA SER A 156 9.23 3.46 7.99
C SER A 156 10.29 4.09 8.88
N ALA A 157 11.04 5.09 8.41
CA ALA A 157 12.00 5.81 9.24
C ALA A 157 11.35 6.55 10.41
N LEU A 158 10.17 7.16 10.18
CA LEU A 158 9.40 7.85 11.22
C LEU A 158 8.89 6.89 12.31
N VAL A 159 8.69 5.60 11.99
CA VAL A 159 8.35 4.57 12.99
C VAL A 159 9.62 4.00 13.63
N VAL A 160 10.65 3.69 12.85
CA VAL A 160 11.84 3.01 13.36
C VAL A 160 12.67 3.88 14.30
N VAL A 161 12.92 5.15 13.95
CA VAL A 161 13.84 6.01 14.70
C VAL A 161 13.30 6.37 16.10
N PRO A 162 12.06 6.84 16.27
CA PRO A 162 11.55 7.18 17.60
C PRO A 162 11.40 5.97 18.52
N PHE A 163 11.15 4.80 17.95
CA PHE A 163 11.03 3.55 18.68
C PHE A 163 12.38 2.81 18.84
N ASN A 164 13.48 3.39 18.33
CA ASN A 164 14.82 2.82 18.41
C ASN A 164 14.88 1.35 17.93
N LEU A 165 14.19 1.05 16.83
CA LEU A 165 14.06 -0.33 16.36
C LEU A 165 15.34 -0.77 15.67
N ASP A 166 16.16 -1.54 16.36
CA ASP A 166 17.38 -2.15 15.84
C ASP A 166 17.12 -3.63 15.53
N ALA A 167 17.06 -3.99 14.24
CA ALA A 167 16.73 -5.34 13.80
C ALA A 167 17.74 -6.37 14.31
N ILE A 168 19.02 -6.00 14.45
CA ILE A 168 20.06 -6.89 14.96
C ILE A 168 19.80 -7.19 16.44
N ARG A 169 19.44 -6.17 17.23
CA ARG A 169 19.06 -6.35 18.63
C ARG A 169 17.79 -7.16 18.79
N ILE A 170 16.77 -6.91 17.97
CA ILE A 170 15.51 -7.66 18.02
C ILE A 170 15.76 -9.14 17.73
N TYR A 171 16.59 -9.45 16.73
CA TYR A 171 16.97 -10.83 16.45
C TYR A 171 17.78 -11.46 17.59
N ALA A 172 18.75 -10.75 18.15
CA ALA A 172 19.54 -11.22 19.29
C ALA A 172 18.66 -11.48 20.53
N LEU A 173 17.68 -10.60 20.79
CA LEU A 173 16.71 -10.74 21.87
C LEU A 173 15.77 -11.93 21.63
N ALA A 174 15.31 -12.11 20.39
CA ALA A 174 14.55 -13.29 19.99
C ALA A 174 15.33 -14.59 20.23
N GLN A 175 16.65 -14.57 20.07
CA GLN A 175 17.49 -15.72 20.33
C GLN A 175 17.70 -15.97 21.84
N SER A 176 17.95 -14.92 22.62
CA SER A 176 18.34 -15.02 24.03
C SER A 176 17.17 -15.14 25.00
N SER A 177 15.99 -14.57 24.70
CA SER A 177 14.85 -14.50 25.62
C SER A 177 13.69 -15.43 25.19
N PRO A 178 13.41 -16.52 25.94
CA PRO A 178 12.24 -17.36 25.71
C PRO A 178 10.92 -16.64 25.95
N GLU A 179 10.89 -15.74 26.94
CA GLU A 179 9.70 -14.94 27.28
C GLU A 179 9.31 -14.03 26.11
N PHE A 180 10.29 -13.32 25.54
CA PHE A 180 10.05 -12.48 24.37
C PHE A 180 9.52 -13.28 23.17
N ARG A 181 10.03 -14.50 22.93
CA ARG A 181 9.51 -15.36 21.87
C ARG A 181 8.05 -15.75 22.11
N ALA A 182 7.70 -16.13 23.33
CA ALA A 182 6.33 -16.51 23.68
C ALA A 182 5.35 -15.34 23.46
N ASP A 183 5.73 -14.14 23.92
CA ASP A 183 4.94 -12.92 23.76
C ASP A 183 4.78 -12.51 22.29
N ALA A 184 5.87 -12.53 21.53
CA ALA A 184 5.85 -12.22 20.10
C ALA A 184 4.97 -13.22 19.32
N LEU A 185 5.07 -14.51 19.62
CA LEU A 185 4.25 -15.55 18.99
C LEU A 185 2.76 -15.40 19.34
N ALA A 186 2.45 -15.04 20.59
CA ALA A 186 1.07 -14.76 21.02
C ALA A 186 0.48 -13.57 20.27
N LEU A 187 1.28 -12.53 20.03
CA LEU A 187 0.86 -11.36 19.23
C LEU A 187 0.65 -11.74 17.75
N VAL A 188 1.55 -12.53 17.17
CA VAL A 188 1.40 -13.03 15.79
C VAL A 188 0.11 -13.82 15.62
N GLY A 189 -0.23 -14.71 16.54
CA GLY A 189 -1.48 -15.49 16.46
C GLY A 189 -2.75 -14.61 16.45
N ARG A 190 -2.71 -13.46 17.14
CA ARG A 190 -3.81 -12.48 17.13
C ARG A 190 -3.87 -11.72 15.81
N LEU A 191 -2.72 -11.32 15.27
CA LEU A 191 -2.65 -10.62 13.99
C LEU A 191 -3.07 -11.51 12.83
N ASP A 192 -2.67 -12.79 12.84
CA ASP A 192 -3.04 -13.78 11.83
C ASP A 192 -4.57 -13.97 11.79
N SER A 193 -5.21 -14.19 12.94
CA SER A 193 -6.67 -14.31 13.02
C SER A 193 -7.40 -13.02 12.60
N ALA A 194 -6.84 -11.85 12.91
CA ALA A 194 -7.40 -10.57 12.47
C ALA A 194 -7.24 -10.35 10.96
N TYR A 195 -6.12 -10.77 10.38
CA TYR A 195 -5.82 -10.66 8.95
C TYR A 195 -6.72 -11.57 8.12
N VAL A 196 -6.82 -12.84 8.49
CA VAL A 196 -7.70 -13.83 7.84
C VAL A 196 -9.17 -13.38 7.90
N ALA A 197 -9.61 -12.78 9.01
CA ALA A 197 -10.98 -12.27 9.13
C ALA A 197 -11.23 -10.98 8.32
N ALA A 198 -10.18 -10.23 7.99
CA ALA A 198 -10.28 -8.98 7.25
C ALA A 198 -10.18 -9.18 5.73
N GLU A 199 -9.62 -10.29 5.26
CA GLU A 199 -9.55 -10.61 3.84
C GLU A 199 -10.96 -10.91 3.32
N PRO A 200 -11.62 -9.97 2.59
CA PRO A 200 -12.90 -10.28 1.98
C PRO A 200 -12.63 -11.41 1.00
N ALA A 201 -13.43 -12.48 1.05
CA ALA A 201 -13.29 -13.68 0.23
C ALA A 201 -12.79 -13.30 -1.18
N ARG A 202 -11.46 -13.39 -1.38
CA ARG A 202 -10.88 -13.08 -2.68
C ARG A 202 -11.56 -14.08 -3.59
N PRO A 203 -12.29 -13.65 -4.64
CA PRO A 203 -12.76 -14.59 -5.63
C PRO A 203 -11.53 -15.41 -6.04
N ALA A 204 -11.66 -16.73 -6.00
CA ALA A 204 -10.60 -17.70 -6.24
C ALA A 204 -10.12 -17.70 -7.71
N ALA A 205 -9.90 -16.51 -8.25
CA ALA A 205 -9.38 -16.25 -9.57
C ALA A 205 -7.86 -16.16 -9.43
N ASP A 206 -7.21 -17.20 -9.96
CA ASP A 206 -5.80 -17.31 -10.26
C ASP A 206 -4.85 -17.26 -9.06
N SER A 207 -4.76 -18.40 -8.38
CA SER A 207 -3.51 -18.83 -7.77
C SER A 207 -2.42 -18.92 -8.85
N ILE A 208 -1.80 -17.80 -9.19
CA ILE A 208 -0.57 -17.76 -9.96
C ILE A 208 0.47 -18.48 -9.11
N GLN A 209 0.81 -19.69 -9.53
CA GLN A 209 1.94 -20.46 -9.03
C GLN A 209 3.18 -19.55 -9.01
N PRO A 210 3.92 -19.46 -7.89
CA PRO A 210 5.16 -18.72 -7.87
C PRO A 210 6.18 -19.49 -8.72
N ASP A 211 6.39 -19.02 -9.95
CA ASP A 211 7.45 -19.51 -10.82
C ASP A 211 8.79 -19.01 -10.25
N SER A 212 9.34 -19.76 -9.31
CA SER A 212 10.54 -19.44 -8.55
C SER A 212 11.81 -19.72 -9.36
N ALA A 213 12.00 -19.04 -10.48
CA ALA A 213 13.22 -19.13 -11.27
C ALA A 213 13.49 -17.88 -12.14
N ARG A 214 13.37 -16.67 -11.60
CA ARG A 214 14.05 -15.47 -12.17
C ARG A 214 14.20 -14.37 -11.12
N ALA A 215 15.39 -14.32 -10.51
CA ALA A 215 15.84 -13.20 -9.70
C ALA A 215 16.23 -12.03 -10.63
N ASP A 216 15.25 -11.41 -11.26
CA ASP A 216 15.40 -10.07 -11.85
C ASP A 216 14.59 -9.09 -11.00
N SER A 217 15.30 -8.30 -10.21
CA SER A 217 14.80 -7.27 -9.27
C SER A 217 14.05 -6.09 -9.94
N ALA A 218 13.53 -6.28 -11.16
CA ALA A 218 12.79 -5.29 -11.95
C ALA A 218 11.29 -5.61 -12.12
N GLN A 219 10.82 -6.81 -11.75
CA GLN A 219 9.44 -7.27 -12.04
C GLN A 219 8.39 -7.07 -10.92
N VAL A 220 8.60 -6.16 -9.97
CA VAL A 220 7.53 -5.72 -9.03
C VAL A 220 6.60 -4.65 -9.67
N THR A 221 6.50 -4.57 -11.00
CA THR A 221 5.89 -3.39 -11.66
C THR A 221 4.83 -3.69 -12.73
N ALA A 222 4.06 -4.76 -12.59
CA ALA A 222 2.83 -4.94 -13.35
C ALA A 222 1.76 -5.72 -12.55
N VAL A 223 1.41 -5.20 -11.37
CA VAL A 223 0.11 -5.53 -10.77
C VAL A 223 -0.90 -4.56 -11.39
N ASP A 224 -1.94 -5.11 -12.03
CA ASP A 224 -3.01 -4.39 -12.68
C ASP A 224 -3.60 -3.29 -11.78
N THR A 225 -3.53 -2.05 -12.28
CA THR A 225 -3.91 -0.84 -11.54
C THR A 225 -5.42 -0.64 -11.40
N THR A 226 -6.25 -1.56 -11.89
CA THR A 226 -7.71 -1.47 -11.85
C THR A 226 -8.32 -2.00 -10.55
N THR A 227 -7.58 -2.79 -9.76
CA THR A 227 -8.11 -3.40 -8.51
C THR A 227 -7.59 -2.72 -7.23
N THR A 228 -6.88 -1.59 -7.32
CA THR A 228 -6.19 -0.98 -6.16
C THR A 228 -6.91 0.20 -5.51
N ALA A 229 -8.09 0.61 -6.00
CA ALA A 229 -8.80 1.77 -5.45
C ALA A 229 -9.61 1.44 -4.17
N ASP A 230 -10.07 0.19 -4.00
CA ASP A 230 -10.98 -0.17 -2.89
C ASP A 230 -10.35 -0.99 -1.76
N SER A 231 -9.17 -1.60 -1.94
CA SER A 231 -8.47 -2.31 -0.84
C SER A 231 -7.90 -1.37 0.24
N THR A 232 -8.01 -0.05 0.06
CA THR A 232 -7.52 0.95 1.03
C THR A 232 -8.55 1.27 2.14
N ARG A 233 -9.78 0.74 2.06
CA ARG A 233 -10.83 1.03 3.06
C ARG A 233 -10.94 0.03 4.20
N GLN A 234 -10.22 -1.08 4.15
CA GLN A 234 -10.31 -2.12 5.18
C GLN A 234 -9.13 -2.08 6.15
N GLY A 235 -8.58 -0.89 6.41
CA GLY A 235 -7.66 -0.66 7.52
C GLY A 235 -8.41 -0.79 8.83
N ARG A 236 -8.46 -2.01 9.40
CA ARG A 236 -9.02 -2.22 10.73
C ARG A 236 -8.11 -1.50 11.72
N THR A 237 -8.65 -0.52 12.44
CA THR A 237 -7.93 0.19 13.48
C THR A 237 -7.59 -0.81 14.59
N LEU A 238 -6.31 -0.96 14.92
CA LEU A 238 -5.84 -1.73 16.08
C LEU A 238 -6.69 -1.35 17.31
N SER A 239 -7.23 -2.33 18.02
CA SER A 239 -8.02 -2.05 19.23
C SER A 239 -7.13 -1.43 20.31
N LYS A 240 -7.74 -0.76 21.30
CA LYS A 240 -6.96 -0.18 22.41
C LYS A 240 -6.25 -1.28 23.19
N GLU A 241 -6.87 -2.45 23.28
CA GLU A 241 -6.34 -3.65 23.91
C GLU A 241 -5.10 -4.17 23.17
N ASP A 242 -5.14 -4.21 21.83
CA ASP A 242 -3.99 -4.61 21.02
C ASP A 242 -2.82 -3.64 21.21
N LEU A 243 -3.10 -2.34 21.24
CA LEU A 243 -2.08 -1.32 21.48
C LEU A 243 -1.46 -1.43 22.89
N GLN A 244 -2.26 -1.76 23.91
CA GLN A 244 -1.75 -1.99 25.26
C GLN A 244 -0.87 -3.22 25.35
N GLN A 245 -1.20 -4.29 24.64
CA GLN A 245 -0.36 -5.49 24.60
C GLN A 245 0.92 -5.28 23.81
N ILE A 246 0.83 -4.68 22.62
CA ILE A 246 2.00 -4.24 21.84
C ILE A 246 2.89 -3.39 22.75
N ARG A 247 2.30 -2.40 23.44
CA ARG A 247 3.05 -1.61 24.40
C ARG A 247 3.70 -2.49 25.47
N LYS A 248 2.99 -3.41 26.13
CA LYS A 248 3.55 -4.26 27.18
C LYS A 248 4.73 -5.10 26.68
N VAL A 249 4.60 -5.73 25.51
CA VAL A 249 5.66 -6.56 24.90
C VAL A 249 6.88 -5.72 24.52
N TYR A 250 6.68 -4.48 24.08
CA TYR A 250 7.75 -3.65 23.55
C TYR A 250 8.31 -2.60 24.54
N SER A 251 7.60 -2.21 25.60
CA SER A 251 7.92 -1.00 26.39
C SER A 251 9.03 -1.12 27.42
N GLU A 252 9.38 -2.32 27.89
CA GLU A 252 10.38 -2.44 28.96
C GLU A 252 11.79 -2.74 28.45
N ASP A 253 11.94 -3.60 27.43
CA ASP A 253 13.25 -4.09 27.01
C ASP A 253 13.61 -3.78 25.54
N LEU A 254 12.59 -3.68 24.68
CA LEU A 254 12.80 -3.61 23.22
C LEU A 254 12.94 -2.18 22.70
N LEU A 255 12.17 -1.24 23.25
CA LEU A 255 12.26 0.19 22.91
C LEU A 255 13.44 0.90 23.57
N GLY A 256 14.56 0.17 23.77
CA GLY A 256 15.69 0.54 24.60
C GLY A 256 15.89 2.05 24.66
N ARG A 257 15.85 2.61 25.89
CA ARG A 257 15.84 4.07 26.13
C ARG A 257 16.76 4.76 25.13
N PHE A 258 16.23 5.73 24.39
CA PHE A 258 16.99 6.50 23.41
C PHE A 258 18.20 7.12 24.12
N ARG A 259 19.34 6.42 24.04
CA ARG A 259 20.59 6.82 24.67
C ARG A 259 21.38 7.58 23.63
N VAL A 260 21.59 8.86 23.91
CA VAL A 260 22.37 9.76 23.05
C VAL A 260 23.78 9.20 22.81
N GLU A 261 24.31 8.39 23.72
CA GLU A 261 25.60 7.68 23.54
C GLU A 261 25.62 6.77 22.29
N ASN A 262 24.50 6.11 21.96
CA ASN A 262 24.42 5.18 20.82
C ASN A 262 24.55 5.90 19.46
N LEU A 263 24.32 7.21 19.39
CA LEU A 263 24.42 7.98 18.15
C LEU A 263 25.83 7.96 17.55
N ARG A 264 26.85 7.72 18.38
CA ARG A 264 28.26 7.60 17.94
C ARG A 264 28.64 6.18 17.53
N GLU A 265 27.84 5.18 17.87
CA GLU A 265 28.14 3.79 17.53
C GLU A 265 27.69 3.46 16.11
N GLY A 266 28.65 3.26 15.18
CA GLY A 266 28.33 2.91 13.79
C GLY A 266 27.49 1.62 13.66
N ARG A 267 27.64 0.67 14.60
CA ARG A 267 26.85 -0.57 14.62
C ARG A 267 25.37 -0.31 14.88
N TRP A 268 25.05 0.69 15.69
CA TRP A 268 23.66 1.07 15.97
C TRP A 268 22.98 1.61 14.70
N TRP A 269 23.66 2.50 13.97
CA TRP A 269 23.14 3.01 12.70
C TRP A 269 22.91 1.91 11.66
N LEU A 270 23.76 0.88 11.61
CA LEU A 270 23.56 -0.27 10.74
C LEU A 270 22.26 -1.02 11.09
N GLY A 271 22.02 -1.25 12.39
CA GLY A 271 20.79 -1.89 12.88
C GLY A 271 19.53 -1.08 12.56
N ILE A 272 19.56 0.24 12.76
CA ILE A 272 18.48 1.16 12.42
C ILE A 272 18.21 1.19 10.92
N LEU A 273 19.25 1.35 10.08
CA LEU A 273 19.10 1.37 8.62
C LEU A 273 18.52 0.06 8.10
N LEU A 274 18.98 -1.08 8.63
CA LEU A 274 18.44 -2.39 8.31
C LEU A 274 16.95 -2.46 8.68
N SER A 275 16.57 -2.01 9.88
CA SER A 275 15.15 -1.95 10.28
C SER A 275 14.32 -1.06 9.37
N ILE A 276 14.82 0.10 8.93
CA ILE A 276 14.08 0.98 8.00
C ILE A 276 13.80 0.23 6.70
N VAL A 277 14.81 -0.45 6.14
CA VAL A 277 14.64 -1.23 4.91
C VAL A 277 13.64 -2.36 5.12
N LEU A 278 13.80 -3.14 6.19
CA LEU A 278 12.92 -4.26 6.55
C LEU A 278 11.46 -3.83 6.76
N VAL A 279 11.21 -2.77 7.51
CA VAL A 279 9.87 -2.21 7.73
C VAL A 279 9.29 -1.62 6.44
N SER A 280 10.13 -1.11 5.53
CA SER A 280 9.69 -0.54 4.25
C SER A 280 9.20 -1.57 3.21
N LEU A 281 9.52 -2.86 3.40
CA LEU A 281 8.96 -3.96 2.61
C LEU A 281 7.44 -4.08 2.79
N GLY A 282 6.91 -3.59 3.91
CA GLY A 282 5.48 -3.55 4.20
C GLY A 282 4.93 -4.86 4.77
N ALA A 283 3.71 -4.77 5.31
CA ALA A 283 3.05 -5.90 5.96
C ALA A 283 2.81 -7.14 5.05
N PRO A 284 2.47 -7.00 3.75
CA PRO A 284 2.25 -8.16 2.88
C PRO A 284 3.46 -9.10 2.81
N PHE A 285 4.67 -8.54 2.64
CA PHE A 285 5.90 -9.34 2.61
C PHE A 285 6.09 -10.17 3.90
N TRP A 286 5.87 -9.54 5.06
CA TRP A 286 6.04 -10.20 6.34
C TRP A 286 4.96 -11.25 6.62
N HIS A 287 3.74 -11.02 6.13
CA HIS A 287 2.66 -11.99 6.19
C HIS A 287 2.99 -13.25 5.38
N ASP A 288 3.40 -13.10 4.12
CA ASP A 288 3.78 -14.22 3.25
C ASP A 288 4.94 -15.03 3.86
N LEU A 289 5.90 -14.34 4.48
CA LEU A 289 7.00 -14.99 5.19
C LEU A 289 6.51 -15.77 6.42
N LEU A 290 5.59 -15.22 7.20
CA LEU A 290 4.98 -15.93 8.33
C LEU A 290 4.23 -17.18 7.89
N GLU A 291 3.42 -17.08 6.83
CA GLU A 291 2.66 -18.21 6.30
C GLU A 291 3.59 -19.34 5.87
N SER A 292 4.67 -19.01 5.16
CA SER A 292 5.71 -19.97 4.77
C SER A 292 6.36 -20.64 5.99
N LEU A 293 6.72 -19.86 7.02
CA LEU A 293 7.30 -20.38 8.26
C LEU A 293 6.34 -21.27 9.04
N PHE A 294 5.04 -20.92 9.10
CA PHE A 294 4.02 -21.75 9.74
C PHE A 294 3.76 -23.04 8.96
N GLY A 295 3.72 -22.98 7.62
CA GLY A 295 3.64 -24.15 6.77
C GLY A 295 4.82 -25.10 7.00
N PHE A 296 6.04 -24.55 7.10
CA PHE A 296 7.24 -25.31 7.45
C PHE A 296 7.16 -25.93 8.85
N LYS A 297 6.70 -25.17 9.86
CA LYS A 297 6.48 -25.66 11.23
C LYS A 297 5.55 -26.88 11.25
N LYS A 298 4.41 -26.80 10.54
CA LYS A 298 3.42 -27.88 10.45
C LYS A 298 4.02 -29.13 9.81
N ARG A 299 4.81 -28.97 8.74
CA ARG A 299 5.50 -30.09 8.07
C ARG A 299 6.50 -30.78 9.00
N LEU A 300 7.32 -30.03 9.73
CA LEU A 300 8.26 -30.60 10.69
C LEU A 300 7.55 -31.37 11.82
N ALA A 301 6.45 -30.83 12.34
CA ALA A 301 5.65 -31.50 13.37
C ALA A 301 5.03 -32.81 12.85
N ALA A 302 4.51 -32.82 11.61
CA ALA A 302 3.97 -34.02 10.98
C ALA A 302 5.06 -35.09 10.78
N THR A 303 6.25 -34.71 10.31
CA THR A 303 7.38 -35.65 10.17
C THR A 303 7.81 -36.24 11.51
N ALA A 304 7.85 -35.43 12.57
CA ALA A 304 8.18 -35.90 13.91
C ALA A 304 7.13 -36.90 14.43
N ALA A 305 5.83 -36.61 14.25
CA ALA A 305 4.75 -37.51 14.64
C ALA A 305 4.81 -38.86 13.90
N SER A 306 5.05 -38.84 12.59
CA SER A 306 5.22 -40.07 11.80
C SER A 306 6.42 -40.89 12.26
N ALA A 307 7.55 -40.25 12.59
CA ALA A 307 8.73 -40.95 13.10
C ALA A 307 8.46 -41.64 14.44
N THR A 308 7.72 -40.98 15.34
CA THR A 308 7.32 -41.57 16.63
C THR A 308 6.39 -42.76 16.44
N SER A 309 5.42 -42.70 15.52
CA SER A 309 4.52 -43.83 15.23
C SER A 309 5.30 -45.05 14.75
N THR A 310 6.23 -44.87 13.80
CA THR A 310 7.06 -45.97 13.27
C THR A 310 7.93 -46.59 14.36
N ALA A 311 8.49 -45.80 15.28
CA ALA A 311 9.29 -46.31 16.38
C ALA A 311 8.46 -47.13 17.38
N VAL A 312 7.23 -46.69 17.68
CA VAL A 312 6.29 -47.43 18.56
C VAL A 312 5.84 -48.74 17.91
N ASP A 313 5.54 -48.74 16.61
CA ASP A 313 5.15 -49.94 15.87
C ASP A 313 6.30 -50.96 15.77
N ALA A 314 7.54 -50.49 15.62
CA ALA A 314 8.72 -51.34 15.65
C ALA A 314 8.90 -52.00 17.03
N ALA A 315 8.84 -51.22 18.11
CA ALA A 315 8.95 -51.74 19.47
C ALA A 315 7.86 -52.77 19.82
N ARG A 316 6.65 -52.61 19.28
CA ARG A 316 5.54 -53.56 19.50
C ARG A 316 5.70 -54.88 18.75
N ARG A 317 6.53 -54.94 17.70
CA ARG A 317 6.81 -56.19 16.97
C ARG A 317 7.89 -57.04 17.61
N GLU A 318 8.69 -56.46 18.50
CA GLU A 318 9.84 -57.12 19.15
C GLU A 318 9.51 -57.69 20.55
N GLY A 319 8.34 -57.39 21.12
CA GLY A 319 7.87 -57.91 22.41
C GLY A 319 6.67 -58.83 22.27
#